data_AF-A0AAE1MPX0-F1
#
_entry.id   AF-A0AAE1MPX0-F1
#
_cell.length_a   1.000
_cell.length_b   1.000
_cell.length_c   1.000
_cell.angle_alpha   90.00
_cell.angle_beta   90.00
_cell.angle_gamma   90.00
#
_symmetry.space_group_name_H-M   'P 1'
#
loop_
_entity.id
_entity.type
_entity.pdbx_description
1 polymer ?
#
loop_
_entity_poly.entity_id
_entity_poly.type
_entity_poly.pdbx_seq_one_letter_code
_entity_poly.pdbx_strand_id
1 'polypeptide(L)'
;MSSTEQNPWRRFFGCRNYQQGIGCGFLKWHDREMSERSSQVINELLGHVDRLYNASVMQRRGIDNKVDVNVEEKISDIYLDMEKLDGRLKKVEGRLGLYNLWLGIHLGVDYCLHFLLNCF
;
A
#
# COMPACT_ATOMS: atom_id res chain seq x y z
N MET A 1 26.09 26.07 -11.21
CA MET A 1 26.13 26.24 -9.74
C MET A 1 26.96 25.11 -9.17
N SER A 2 27.76 25.36 -8.13
CA SER A 2 28.62 24.35 -7.50
C SER A 2 27.94 23.77 -6.27
N SER A 3 28.23 22.52 -5.93
CA SER A 3 27.77 21.82 -4.72
C SER A 3 28.92 21.14 -3.97
N THR A 4 30.12 21.69 -4.08
CA THR A 4 31.29 21.20 -3.34
C THR A 4 31.30 21.76 -1.92
N GLU A 5 31.98 21.10 -0.99
CA GLU A 5 32.07 21.52 0.42
C GLU A 5 32.60 22.94 0.59
N GLN A 6 33.54 23.36 -0.26
CA GLN A 6 34.17 24.68 -0.22
C GLN A 6 33.35 25.74 -0.96
N ASN A 7 32.43 25.34 -1.85
CA ASN A 7 31.59 26.26 -2.62
C ASN A 7 30.15 25.74 -2.70
N PRO A 8 29.47 25.53 -1.56
CA PRO A 8 28.14 24.95 -1.57
C PRO A 8 27.17 25.98 -2.15
N TRP A 9 26.43 25.58 -3.18
CA TRP A 9 25.42 26.37 -3.87
C TRP A 9 25.94 27.67 -4.54
N ARG A 10 27.26 27.82 -4.72
CA ARG A 10 27.86 29.03 -5.32
C ARG A 10 27.69 29.06 -6.84
N ARG A 11 27.28 30.19 -7.42
CA ARG A 11 27.15 30.36 -8.87
C ARG A 11 28.48 30.75 -9.51
N PHE A 12 28.69 30.25 -10.71
CA PHE A 12 29.82 30.59 -11.58
C PHE A 12 29.33 30.67 -13.03
N PHE A 13 30.02 31.49 -13.80
CA PHE A 13 29.95 31.49 -15.25
C PHE A 13 30.92 30.45 -15.79
N GLY A 14 30.44 29.67 -16.76
CA GLY A 14 31.25 28.70 -17.47
C GLY A 14 30.99 28.79 -18.97
N CYS A 15 31.94 28.30 -19.75
CA CYS A 15 31.75 28.08 -21.19
C CYS A 15 30.51 27.19 -21.41
N ARG A 16 29.76 27.34 -22.52
CA ARG A 16 28.50 26.59 -22.76
C ARG A 16 28.63 25.08 -22.53
N ASN A 17 29.79 24.52 -22.88
CA ASN A 17 30.07 23.08 -22.80
C ASN A 17 30.92 22.69 -21.57
N TYR A 18 30.99 23.52 -20.51
CA TYR A 18 31.88 23.26 -19.37
C TYR A 18 31.59 21.93 -18.65
N GLN A 19 30.34 21.46 -18.66
CA GLN A 19 29.93 20.20 -18.01
C GLN A 19 30.29 18.95 -18.83
N GLN A 20 30.64 19.12 -20.11
CA GLN A 20 30.86 18.01 -21.03
C GLN A 20 32.36 17.64 -21.15
N GLY A 21 33.24 18.34 -20.43
CA GLY A 21 34.70 18.18 -20.55
C GLY A 21 35.30 18.70 -21.86
N ILE A 22 34.46 19.10 -22.82
CA ILE A 22 34.85 19.63 -24.13
C ILE A 22 34.53 21.13 -24.14
N GLY A 23 35.37 21.93 -23.49
CA GLY A 23 35.14 23.36 -23.33
C GLY A 23 36.40 24.19 -23.42
N CYS A 24 36.22 25.51 -23.57
CA CYS A 24 37.30 26.48 -23.68
C CYS A 24 38.10 26.70 -22.37
N GLY A 25 37.84 25.93 -21.32
CA GLY A 25 38.46 26.10 -19.99
C GLY A 25 37.98 27.32 -19.19
N PHE A 26 37.08 28.15 -19.74
CA PHE A 26 36.59 29.33 -19.03
C PHE A 26 35.69 28.97 -17.84
N LEU A 27 36.11 29.39 -16.65
CA LEU A 27 35.34 29.35 -15.42
C LEU A 27 35.60 30.63 -14.61
N LYS A 28 34.54 31.31 -14.19
CA LYS A 28 34.62 32.49 -13.33
C LYS A 28 33.49 32.49 -12.30
N TRP A 29 33.82 32.59 -11.02
CA TRP A 29 32.82 32.72 -9.96
C TRP A 29 31.99 33.99 -10.13
N HIS A 30 30.65 33.85 -10.06
CA HIS A 30 29.72 34.97 -10.07
C HIS A 30 29.55 35.51 -8.66
N ASP A 31 29.25 34.61 -7.71
CA ASP A 31 29.08 34.98 -6.32
C ASP A 31 30.46 35.15 -5.67
N ARG A 32 30.53 36.01 -4.63
CA ARG A 32 31.73 36.14 -3.80
C ARG A 32 32.00 34.85 -3.05
N GLU A 33 33.24 34.70 -2.58
CA GLU A 33 33.58 33.58 -1.72
C GLU A 33 32.76 33.67 -0.44
N MET A 34 32.24 32.52 0.00
CA MET A 34 31.47 32.47 1.23
C MET A 34 32.41 32.53 2.43
N SER A 35 31.93 33.15 3.50
CA SER A 35 32.65 33.09 4.76
C SER A 35 32.77 31.64 5.23
N GLU A 36 33.86 31.31 5.92
CA GLU A 36 34.08 29.98 6.48
C GLU A 36 32.88 29.53 7.35
N ARG A 37 32.37 30.44 8.18
CA ARG A 37 31.18 30.22 9.00
C ARG A 37 29.96 29.85 8.17
N SER A 38 29.71 30.56 7.06
CA SER A 38 28.58 30.29 6.18
C SER A 38 28.69 28.91 5.52
N SER A 39 29.86 28.56 5.01
CA SER A 39 30.09 27.24 4.40
C SER A 39 29.91 26.11 5.40
N GLN A 40 30.44 26.25 6.63
CA GLN A 40 30.25 25.27 7.70
C GLN A 40 28.77 25.06 8.02
N VAL A 41 28.01 26.13 8.27
CA VAL A 41 26.58 26.04 8.62
C VAL A 41 25.78 25.40 7.49
N ILE A 42 26.04 25.77 6.23
CA ILE A 42 25.33 25.19 5.08
C ILE A 42 25.61 23.68 4.98
N ASN A 43 26.86 23.26 5.12
CA ASN A 43 27.21 21.84 5.05
C ASN A 43 26.61 21.04 6.23
N GLU A 44 26.62 21.60 7.43
CA GLU A 44 25.96 20.99 8.60
C GLU A 44 24.46 20.82 8.39
N LEU A 45 23.79 21.84 7.84
CA LEU A 45 22.36 21.79 7.54
C LEU A 45 22.04 20.76 6.46
N LEU A 46 22.83 20.68 5.39
CA LEU A 46 22.67 19.65 4.36
C LEU A 46 22.80 18.25 4.97
N GLY A 47 23.79 18.04 5.85
CA GLY A 47 23.94 16.79 6.58
C GLY A 47 22.75 16.46 7.49
N HIS A 48 22.14 17.46 8.13
CA HIS A 48 20.91 17.27 8.91
C HIS A 48 19.73 16.88 8.02
N VAL A 49 19.55 17.55 6.89
CA VAL A 49 18.50 17.24 5.92
C VAL A 49 18.64 15.81 5.42
N ASP A 50 19.84 15.38 5.05
CA ASP A 50 20.09 14.00 4.59
C ASP A 50 19.79 12.97 5.68
N ARG A 51 20.21 13.24 6.93
CA ARG A 51 19.89 12.35 8.07
C ARG A 51 18.39 12.25 8.30
N LEU A 52 17.68 13.38 8.30
CA LEU A 52 16.23 13.42 8.50
C LEU A 52 15.49 12.73 7.36
N TYR A 53 15.91 12.96 6.11
CA TYR A 53 15.35 12.30 4.95
C TYR A 53 15.52 10.78 5.05
N ASN A 54 16.73 10.30 5.33
CA ASN A 54 17.00 8.87 5.49
C ASN A 54 16.20 8.24 6.63
N ALA A 55 16.12 8.91 7.79
CA ALA A 55 15.31 8.45 8.91
C ALA A 55 13.82 8.34 8.53
N SER A 56 13.29 9.34 7.81
CA SER A 56 11.90 9.33 7.36
C SER A 56 11.60 8.21 6.35
N VAL A 57 12.57 7.87 5.49
CA VAL A 57 12.45 6.77 4.53
C VAL A 57 12.42 5.43 5.26
N MET A 58 13.31 5.23 6.24
CA MET A 58 13.33 4.00 7.05
C MET A 58 12.05 3.86 7.88
N GLN A 59 11.56 4.96 8.45
CA GLN A 59 10.30 4.95 9.20
C GLN A 59 9.11 4.60 8.30
N ARG A 60 9.02 5.18 7.09
CA ARG A 60 7.98 4.84 6.11
C ARG A 60 8.01 3.37 5.73
N ARG A 61 9.19 2.84 5.37
CA ARG A 61 9.35 1.39 5.09
C ARG A 61 8.91 0.52 6.27
N GLY A 62 9.23 0.93 7.50
CA GLY A 62 8.79 0.23 8.70
C GLY A 62 7.27 0.26 8.90
N ILE A 63 6.60 1.34 8.51
CA ILE A 63 5.14 1.45 8.52
C ILE A 63 4.54 0.58 7.42
N ASP A 64 5.03 0.69 6.20
CA ASP A 64 4.55 -0.08 5.04
C ASP A 64 4.62 -1.58 5.33
N ASN A 65 5.76 -2.08 5.82
CA ASN A 65 5.92 -3.48 6.21
C ASN A 65 4.93 -3.91 7.31
N LYS A 66 4.64 -3.04 8.30
CA LYS A 66 3.65 -3.36 9.35
C LYS A 66 2.24 -3.40 8.80
N VAL A 67 1.92 -2.51 7.87
CA VAL A 67 0.62 -2.48 7.19
C VAL A 67 0.46 -3.76 6.37
N ASP A 68 1.46 -4.15 5.59
CA ASP A 68 1.43 -5.36 4.76
C ASP A 68 1.19 -6.61 5.63
N VAL A 69 1.94 -6.78 6.72
CA VAL A 69 1.75 -7.93 7.64
C VAL A 69 0.33 -7.95 8.25
N ASN A 70 -0.18 -6.80 8.69
CA ASN A 70 -1.53 -6.71 9.28
C ASN A 70 -2.63 -6.94 8.23
N VAL A 71 -2.38 -6.58 6.97
CA VAL A 71 -3.30 -6.85 5.85
C VAL A 71 -3.31 -8.34 5.54
N GLU A 72 -2.14 -9.00 5.47
CA GLU A 72 -2.04 -10.44 5.23
C GLU A 72 -2.74 -11.26 6.33
N GLU A 73 -2.55 -10.90 7.60
CA GLU A 73 -3.23 -11.54 8.74
C GLU A 73 -4.75 -11.43 8.61
N LYS A 74 -5.26 -10.22 8.34
CA LYS A 74 -6.70 -10.00 8.15
C LYS A 74 -7.27 -10.73 6.94
N ILE A 75 -6.50 -10.81 5.85
CA ILE A 75 -6.92 -11.57 4.66
C ILE A 75 -7.08 -13.05 5.03
N SER A 76 -6.14 -13.62 5.78
CA SER A 76 -6.24 -15.00 6.27
C SER A 76 -7.50 -15.22 7.13
N ASP A 77 -7.77 -14.31 8.06
CA ASP A 77 -8.98 -14.38 8.91
C ASP A 77 -10.27 -14.32 8.08
N ILE A 78 -10.31 -13.44 7.07
CA ILE A 78 -11.45 -13.34 6.15
C ILE A 78 -11.68 -14.66 5.41
N TYR A 79 -10.62 -15.32 4.93
CA TYR A 79 -10.75 -16.61 4.26
C TYR A 79 -11.32 -17.70 5.18
N LEU A 80 -10.87 -17.75 6.45
CA LEU A 80 -11.39 -18.68 7.44
C LEU A 80 -12.89 -18.44 7.73
N ASP A 81 -13.29 -17.17 7.84
CA ASP A 81 -14.68 -16.81 8.04
C ASP A 81 -15.55 -17.17 6.82
N MET A 82 -15.02 -17.02 5.60
CA MET A 82 -15.70 -17.45 4.38
C MET A 82 -15.97 -18.96 4.37
N GLU A 83 -14.99 -19.78 4.75
CA GLU A 83 -15.18 -21.25 4.84
C GLU A 83 -16.23 -21.63 5.88
N LYS A 84 -16.22 -20.95 7.03
CA LYS A 84 -17.21 -21.18 8.09
C LYS A 84 -18.62 -20.79 7.64
N LEU A 85 -18.77 -19.70 6.88
CA LEU A 85 -20.04 -19.29 6.30
C LEU A 85 -20.56 -20.30 5.28
N ASP A 86 -19.70 -20.84 4.41
CA ASP A 86 -20.05 -21.90 3.46
C ASP A 86 -20.57 -23.16 4.18
N GLY A 87 -19.86 -23.60 5.23
CA GLY A 87 -20.32 -24.74 6.05
C GLY A 87 -21.68 -24.50 6.70
N ARG A 88 -21.96 -23.27 7.15
CA ARG A 88 -23.27 -22.90 7.70
C ARG A 88 -24.36 -22.90 6.62
N LEU A 89 -24.04 -22.42 5.41
CA LEU A 89 -24.97 -22.41 4.28
C LEU A 89 -25.41 -23.82 3.91
N LYS A 90 -24.46 -24.74 3.70
CA LYS A 90 -24.73 -26.17 3.41
C LYS A 90 -25.64 -26.81 4.46
N LYS A 91 -25.45 -26.48 5.74
CA LYS A 91 -26.29 -26.99 6.83
C LYS A 91 -27.72 -26.43 6.78
N VAL A 92 -27.91 -25.20 6.33
CA VAL A 92 -29.23 -24.58 6.16
C VAL A 92 -29.92 -25.17 4.93
N GLU A 93 -29.22 -25.29 3.80
CA GLU A 93 -29.72 -25.91 2.58
C GLU A 93 -30.19 -27.36 2.81
N GLY A 94 -29.39 -28.16 3.52
CA GLY A 94 -29.79 -29.53 3.88
C GLY A 94 -31.08 -29.59 4.72
N ARG A 95 -31.27 -28.63 5.65
CA ARG A 95 -32.50 -28.54 6.45
C ARG A 95 -33.70 -28.10 5.61
N LEU A 96 -33.52 -27.15 4.71
CA LEU A 96 -34.55 -26.73 3.75
C LEU A 96 -34.96 -27.89 2.83
N GLY A 97 -34.00 -28.66 2.33
CA GLY A 97 -34.27 -29.85 1.52
C GLY A 97 -35.14 -30.88 2.25
N LEU A 98 -34.82 -31.16 3.52
CA LEU A 98 -35.62 -32.06 4.35
C LEU A 98 -37.02 -31.51 4.63
N TYR A 99 -37.13 -30.22 4.93
CA TYR A 99 -38.42 -29.57 5.18
C TYR A 99 -39.32 -29.60 3.94
N ASN A 100 -38.76 -29.29 2.75
CA ASN A 100 -39.48 -29.36 1.48
C ASN A 100 -39.92 -30.79 1.14
N LEU A 101 -39.10 -31.80 1.41
CA LEU A 101 -39.47 -33.21 1.23
C LEU A 101 -40.64 -33.60 2.14
N TRP A 102 -40.59 -33.20 3.42
CA TRP A 102 -41.65 -33.47 4.38
C TRP A 102 -42.98 -32.80 3.99
N LEU A 103 -42.93 -31.52 3.58
CA LEU A 103 -44.09 -30.81 3.04
C LEU A 103 -44.68 -31.48 1.80
N GLY A 104 -43.83 -31.94 0.87
CA GLY A 104 -44.27 -32.64 -0.34
C GLY A 104 -45.02 -33.94 -0.02
N ILE A 105 -44.55 -34.71 0.97
CA ILE A 105 -45.23 -35.92 1.44
C ILE A 105 -46.57 -35.57 2.09
N HIS A 106 -46.61 -34.59 3.00
CA HIS A 106 -47.83 -34.25 3.72
C HIS A 106 -48.93 -33.74 2.78
N LEU A 107 -48.58 -32.80 1.89
CA LEU A 107 -49.50 -32.28 0.87
C LEU A 107 -49.96 -33.41 -0.06
N GLY A 108 -49.06 -34.30 -0.49
CA GLY A 108 -49.42 -35.44 -1.34
C GLY A 108 -50.41 -36.41 -0.69
N VAL A 109 -50.26 -36.67 0.62
CA VAL A 109 -51.21 -37.50 1.39
C VAL A 109 -52.56 -36.80 1.51
N ASP A 110 -52.59 -35.50 1.79
CA ASP A 110 -53.82 -34.71 1.89
C ASP A 110 -54.59 -34.68 0.55
N TYR A 111 -53.89 -34.54 -0.59
CA TYR A 111 -54.49 -34.64 -1.92
C TYR A 111 -55.07 -36.04 -2.20
N CYS A 112 -54.34 -37.11 -1.85
CA CYS A 112 -54.81 -38.48 -2.02
C CYS A 112 -56.02 -38.79 -1.13
N LEU A 113 -56.02 -38.35 0.13
CA LEU A 113 -57.15 -38.54 1.05
C LEU A 113 -58.40 -37.80 0.55
N HIS A 114 -58.23 -36.56 0.09
CA HIS A 114 -59.31 -35.76 -0.48
C HIS A 114 -59.87 -36.38 -1.76
N PHE A 115 -59.03 -36.99 -2.60
CA PHE A 115 -59.47 -37.71 -3.80
C PHE A 115 -60.25 -38.99 -3.45
N LEU A 116 -59.79 -39.76 -2.46
CA LEU A 116 -60.47 -40.99 -2.01
C LEU A 116 -61.81 -40.70 -1.30
N LEU A 117 -61.89 -39.62 -0.54
CA LEU A 117 -63.12 -39.20 0.16
C LEU A 117 -64.20 -38.62 -0.79
N ASN A 118 -63.83 -38.12 -1.97
CA ASN A 118 -64.77 -37.64 -2.99
C ASN A 118 -65.13 -38.68 -4.05
N CYS A 119 -64.55 -39.89 -4.00
CA CYS A 119 -64.84 -40.99 -4.92
C CYS A 119 -65.83 -42.04 -4.34
N PHE A 120 -66.40 -41.80 -3.16
CA PHE A 120 -67.46 -42.64 -2.56
C PHE A 120 -68.76 -41.86 -2.40
#